data_AF-A0A6A6GL23-F1
#
_entry.id   AF-A0A6A6GL23-F1
#
_cell.length_a   1.000
_cell.length_b   1.000
_cell.length_c   1.000
_cell.angle_alpha   90.00
_cell.angle_beta   90.00
_cell.angle_gamma   90.00
#
_symmetry.space_group_name_H-M   'P 1'
#
loop_
_entity.id
_entity.type
_entity.pdbx_description
1 polymer ?
#
loop_
_entity_poly.entity_id
_entity_poly.type
_entity_poly.pdbx_seq_one_letter_code
_entity_poly.pdbx_strand_id
1 'polypeptide(L)' 'MSAPNQGRQSPEPERQSDAQINPHGSKPNEQGGAPSLEHGKEQSDKQKSDTLPSNPKGPLEDAAKEKTSKS' A
#
# COMPACT_ATOMS: atom_id res chain seq x y z
N MET A 1 -10.84 17.98 40.96
CA MET A 1 -9.74 17.02 40.79
C MET A 1 -9.92 16.37 39.42
N SER A 2 -9.21 16.85 38.39
CA SER A 2 -9.29 16.29 37.02
C SER A 2 -8.42 15.03 36.91
N ALA A 3 -8.83 14.08 36.06
CA ALA A 3 -8.13 12.81 35.88
C ALA A 3 -6.66 13.04 35.44
N PRO A 4 -5.67 12.35 36.05
CA PRO A 4 -4.26 12.69 35.89
C PRO A 4 -3.66 12.41 34.49
N ASN A 5 -4.45 11.99 33.50
CA ASN A 5 -4.01 11.79 32.12
C ASN A 5 -5.21 11.74 31.15
N GLN A 6 -5.97 12.83 31.03
CA GLN A 6 -6.89 12.97 29.89
C GLN A 6 -6.15 13.51 28.67
N GLY A 7 -6.15 12.71 27.60
CA GLY A 7 -5.46 13.02 26.35
C GLY A 7 -3.99 12.62 26.40
N ARG A 8 -3.62 11.60 25.61
CA ARG A 8 -2.21 11.33 25.27
C ARG A 8 -1.69 12.55 24.49
N GLN A 9 -1.30 13.60 25.20
CA GLN A 9 -0.73 14.80 24.59
C GLN A 9 0.67 14.42 24.13
N SER A 10 0.84 14.25 22.82
CA SER A 10 2.19 14.20 22.25
C SER A 10 2.95 15.46 22.65
N PRO A 11 4.28 15.39 22.84
CA PRO A 11 5.08 16.60 23.01
C PRO A 11 4.83 17.59 21.87
N GLU A 12 5.09 18.88 22.11
CA GLU A 12 5.12 19.88 21.04
C GLU A 12 6.04 19.40 19.90
N PRO A 13 5.76 19.72 18.62
CA PRO A 13 6.50 19.20 17.48
C PRO A 13 8.03 19.31 17.59
N GLU A 14 8.52 20.40 18.18
CA GLU A 14 9.94 20.66 18.42
C GLU A 14 10.59 19.72 19.45
N ARG A 15 9.77 19.08 20.29
CA ARG A 15 10.16 18.14 21.35
C ARG A 15 9.78 16.69 21.02
N GLN A 16 9.17 16.43 19.87
CA GLN A 16 8.87 15.07 19.43
C GLN A 16 10.14 14.41 18.89
N SER A 17 10.33 13.13 19.22
CA SER A 17 11.45 12.36 18.66
C SER A 17 11.15 11.90 17.22
N ASP A 18 12.19 11.59 16.45
CA ASP A 18 12.03 11.10 15.07
C ASP A 18 11.12 9.87 14.96
N ALA A 19 11.17 8.97 15.95
CA ALA A 19 10.30 7.80 16.01
C ALA A 19 8.81 8.13 16.24
N GLN A 20 8.51 9.28 16.87
CA GLN A 20 7.13 9.76 17.06
C GLN A 20 6.62 10.52 15.84
N ILE A 21 7.50 11.22 15.13
CA ILE A 21 7.17 12.01 13.93
C ILE A 21 7.04 11.08 12.70
N ASN A 22 7.93 10.09 12.59
CA ASN A 22 8.02 9.13 11.48
C ASN A 22 7.91 7.70 12.01
N PRO A 23 6.72 7.25 12.48
CA PRO A 23 6.53 5.93 13.08
C PRO A 23 6.81 4.78 12.10
N HIS A 24 6.59 5.04 10.81
CA HIS A 24 7.02 4.21 9.72
C HIS A 24 8.17 4.95 9.06
N GLY A 25 9.38 4.96 9.63
CA GLY A 25 10.53 5.81 9.25
C GLY A 25 10.58 6.30 7.79
N SER A 26 11.13 7.50 7.57
CA SER A 26 10.99 8.40 6.39
C SER A 26 11.13 7.80 4.98
N LYS A 27 11.54 6.54 4.88
CA LYS A 27 11.73 5.78 3.66
C LYS A 27 10.98 4.45 3.75
N PRO A 28 9.69 4.40 3.37
CA PRO A 28 8.85 3.21 3.41
C PRO A 28 9.47 1.98 2.74
N ASN A 29 10.21 2.18 1.66
CA ASN A 29 10.87 1.11 0.90
C ASN A 29 12.13 0.57 1.57
N GLU A 30 12.68 1.27 2.57
CA GLU A 30 13.86 0.85 3.34
C GLU A 30 13.48 0.23 4.70
N GLN A 31 12.19 0.10 5.01
CA GLN A 31 11.68 -0.44 6.29
C GLN A 31 11.88 -1.95 6.46
N GLY A 32 12.66 -2.61 5.59
CA GLY A 32 13.02 -4.02 5.72
C GLY A 32 11.88 -5.01 5.51
N GLY A 33 10.75 -4.58 4.91
CA GLY A 33 9.61 -5.47 4.62
C GLY A 33 9.89 -6.51 3.53
N ALA A 34 10.95 -6.33 2.74
CA ALA A 34 11.41 -7.28 1.73
C ALA A 34 12.80 -7.83 2.11
N PRO A 35 13.09 -9.13 1.84
CA PRO A 35 14.41 -9.74 2.03
C PRO A 35 15.59 -8.93 1.45
N SER A 36 15.34 -8.20 0.37
CA SER A 36 16.24 -7.20 -0.20
C SER A 36 15.48 -6.21 -1.08
N LEU A 37 16.08 -5.06 -1.39
CA LEU A 37 15.51 -4.08 -2.34
C LEU A 37 15.36 -4.68 -3.75
N GLU A 38 16.28 -5.55 -4.15
CA GLU A 38 16.23 -6.27 -5.42
C GLU A 38 15.06 -7.25 -5.46
N HIS A 39 14.86 -8.02 -4.38
CA HIS A 39 13.71 -8.91 -4.23
C HIS A 39 12.38 -8.15 -4.28
N GLY A 40 12.31 -6.98 -3.62
CA GLY A 40 11.12 -6.12 -3.69
C GLY A 40 10.80 -5.64 -5.12
N LYS A 41 11.82 -5.29 -5.91
CA LYS A 41 11.66 -4.92 -7.32
C LYS A 41 11.18 -6.11 -8.15
N GLU A 42 11.84 -7.26 -8.02
CA GLU A 42 11.50 -8.48 -8.76
C GLU A 42 10.06 -8.92 -8.49
N GLN A 43 9.63 -8.93 -7.22
CA GLN A 43 8.25 -9.25 -6.88
C GLN A 43 7.25 -8.22 -7.42
N SER A 44 7.60 -6.93 -7.39
CA SER A 44 6.74 -5.88 -7.95
C SER A 44 6.56 -6.05 -9.46
N ASP A 45 7.63 -6.36 -10.18
CA ASP A 45 7.57 -6.52 -11.63
C ASP A 45 6.82 -7.80 -12.02
N LYS A 46 7.00 -8.89 -11.26
CA LYS A 46 6.23 -10.12 -11.41
C LYS A 46 4.73 -9.91 -11.16
N GLN A 47 4.35 -9.12 -10.15
CA GLN A 47 2.93 -8.81 -9.90
C GLN A 47 2.30 -8.00 -11.04
N LYS A 48 3.03 -7.03 -11.59
CA LYS A 48 2.57 -6.21 -12.71
C LYS A 48 2.39 -7.03 -13.98
N SER A 49 3.30 -7.97 -14.26
CA SER A 49 3.23 -8.79 -15.47
C SER A 49 2.19 -9.91 -15.38
N ASP A 50 2.12 -10.59 -14.23
CA ASP A 50 1.46 -11.90 -14.17
C ASP A 50 0.06 -11.84 -13.54
N THR A 51 -0.21 -10.84 -12.68
CA THR A 51 -1.37 -10.86 -11.78
C THR A 51 -2.37 -9.72 -12.04
N LEU A 52 -1.91 -8.61 -12.61
CA LEU A 52 -2.75 -7.43 -12.85
C LEU A 52 -2.95 -7.23 -14.36
N PRO A 53 -3.79 -8.05 -15.01
CA PRO A 53 -4.16 -7.78 -16.39
C PRO A 53 -4.80 -6.39 -16.47
N SER A 54 -4.35 -5.58 -17.43
CA SER A 54 -4.80 -4.19 -17.64
C SER A 54 -6.33 -4.06 -17.78
N ASN A 55 -7.00 -5.14 -18.21
CA ASN A 55 -8.45 -5.31 -18.12
C ASN A 55 -8.80 -6.74 -17.66
N PRO A 56 -9.07 -6.97 -16.36
CA PRO A 56 -9.51 -8.28 -15.89
C PRO A 56 -10.89 -8.62 -16.47
N LYS A 57 -11.13 -9.91 -16.74
CA LYS A 57 -12.35 -10.32 -17.42
C LYS A 57 -13.59 -10.04 -16.56
N GLY A 58 -14.42 -9.09 -16.96
CA GLY A 58 -15.69 -8.78 -16.33
C GLY A 58 -16.75 -9.86 -16.53
N PRO A 59 -17.73 -10.00 -15.62
CA PRO A 59 -18.75 -11.06 -15.67
C PRO A 59 -19.65 -11.02 -16.92
N LEU A 60 -19.70 -9.89 -17.61
CA LEU A 60 -20.55 -9.69 -18.80
C LEU A 60 -19.76 -9.75 -20.12
N GLU A 61 -18.44 -9.92 -20.10
CA GLU A 61 -17.64 -9.81 -21.31
C GLU A 61 -17.84 -10.96 -22.29
N ASP A 62 -18.17 -12.16 -21.79
CA ASP A 62 -18.54 -13.29 -22.65
C ASP A 62 -19.89 -13.05 -23.32
N ALA A 63 -20.86 -12.54 -22.57
CA ALA A 63 -22.17 -12.18 -23.10
C ALA A 63 -22.05 -11.03 -24.12
N ALA A 64 -21.23 -10.01 -23.85
CA ALA A 64 -20.97 -8.92 -24.77
C ALA A 64 -20.35 -9.44 -26.08
N LYS A 65 -19.29 -10.26 -26.00
CA LYS A 65 -18.66 -10.89 -27.17
C LYS A 65 -19.65 -11.72 -27.97
N GLU A 66 -20.43 -12.58 -27.32
CA GLU A 66 -21.43 -13.42 -27.99
C GLU A 66 -22.47 -12.58 -28.76
N LYS A 67 -22.91 -11.46 -28.19
CA LYS A 67 -23.87 -10.55 -28.83
C LYS A 67 -23.26 -9.71 -29.95
N THR A 68 -22.00 -9.30 -29.82
CA THR A 68 -21.33 -8.46 -30.84
C THR A 68 -20.69 -9.25 -31.96
N SER A 69 -20.28 -10.50 -31.72
CA SER A 69 -19.63 -11.37 -32.73
C SER A 69 -20.61 -11.94 -33.75
N LYS A 70 -21.92 -11.75 -33.55
CA LYS A 70 -22.96 -12.17 -34.49
C LYS A 70 -23.49 -11.04 -35.38
N SER A 71 -22.81 -9.90 -35.40
CA SER A 71 -23.13 -8.76 -36.28
C SER A 71 -22.53 -8.89 -37.67
#